data_AF-A0A0D6QMW3-F1
#
_entry.id   AF-A0A0D6QMW3-F1
#
_cell.length_a   1.000
_cell.length_b   1.000
_cell.length_c   1.000
_cell.angle_alpha   90.00
_cell.angle_beta   90.00
_cell.angle_gamma   90.00
#
_symmetry.space_group_name_H-M   'P 1'
#
loop_
_entity.id
_entity.type
_entity.pdbx_description
1 polymer ?
#
loop_
_entity_poly.entity_id
_entity_poly.type
_entity_poly.pdbx_seq_one_letter_code
_entity_poly.pdbx_strand_id
1 'polypeptide(L)' 'MLSLPGAPDALAARLRRGDPPVVGRIEEDRVVLDPRTVMPGEDEALVAAVRGALAG' A
#
# COMPACT_ATOMS: atom_id res chain seq x y z
N MET A 1 5.10 2.88 10.79
CA MET A 1 4.35 3.61 9.76
C MET A 1 5.24 3.70 8.53
N LEU A 2 4.85 3.05 7.43
CA LEU A 2 5.58 3.08 6.16
C LEU A 2 4.95 4.15 5.26
N SER A 3 5.77 4.90 4.51
CA SER A 3 5.31 5.98 3.65
C SER A 3 5.88 5.84 2.23
N LEU A 4 5.04 5.97 1.19
CA LEU A 4 5.41 5.78 -0.22
C LEU A 4 5.31 7.09 -1.02
N PRO A 5 6.33 7.46 -1.83
CA PRO A 5 6.33 8.67 -2.64
C PRO A 5 5.55 8.53 -3.96
N GLY A 6 5.07 9.63 -4.55
CA GLY A 6 4.44 9.66 -5.88
C GLY A 6 3.14 10.47 -5.93
N ALA A 7 2.27 10.19 -6.92
CA ALA A 7 0.89 10.69 -6.95
C ALA A 7 0.02 9.81 -6.01
N PRO A 8 -0.26 10.25 -4.77
CA PRO A 8 -0.72 9.36 -3.70
C PRO A 8 -2.11 8.78 -3.99
N ASP A 9 -2.99 9.52 -4.64
CA ASP A 9 -4.31 9.05 -5.07
C ASP A 9 -4.24 7.93 -6.10
N ALA A 10 -3.36 8.07 -7.10
CA ALA A 10 -3.17 7.07 -8.15
C ALA A 10 -2.57 5.79 -7.58
N LEU A 11 -1.56 5.93 -6.70
CA LEU A 11 -0.96 4.81 -5.99
C LEU A 11 -1.97 4.10 -5.08
N ALA A 12 -2.72 4.85 -4.28
CA ALA A 12 -3.77 4.29 -3.41
C ALA A 12 -4.88 3.60 -4.23
N ALA A 13 -5.25 4.14 -5.39
CA ALA A 13 -6.20 3.52 -6.28
C ALA A 13 -5.68 2.20 -6.87
N ARG A 14 -4.38 2.11 -7.17
CA ARG A 14 -3.75 0.87 -7.65
C ARG A 14 -3.65 -0.18 -6.55
N LEU A 15 -3.24 0.21 -5.33
CA LEU A 15 -3.23 -0.67 -4.15
C LEU A 15 -4.62 -1.28 -3.89
N ARG A 16 -5.69 -0.47 -3.97
CA ARG A 16 -7.08 -0.95 -3.78
C ARG A 16 -7.58 -1.91 -4.87
N ARG A 17 -7.01 -1.85 -6.08
CA ARG A 17 -7.36 -2.73 -7.21
C ARG A 17 -6.46 -3.96 -7.33
N GLY A 18 -5.38 -4.02 -6.54
CA GLY A 18 -4.48 -5.16 -6.52
C GLY A 18 -5.12 -6.41 -5.91
N ASP A 19 -4.42 -7.53 -6.00
CA ASP A 19 -4.79 -8.79 -5.37
C ASP A 19 -3.59 -9.31 -4.53
N PRO A 20 -3.68 -9.33 -3.19
CA PRO A 20 -4.82 -8.88 -2.39
C PRO A 20 -4.98 -7.34 -2.41
N PRO A 21 -6.20 -6.80 -2.19
CA PRO A 21 -6.41 -5.36 -2.11
C PRO A 21 -5.77 -4.79 -0.84
N VAL A 22 -5.02 -3.70 -0.97
CA VAL A 22 -4.37 -3.01 0.15
C VAL A 22 -5.00 -1.63 0.33
N VAL A 23 -5.45 -1.35 1.57
CA VAL A 23 -6.00 -0.05 1.95
C VAL A 23 -5.02 0.66 2.87
N GLY A 24 -4.51 1.80 2.39
CA GLY A 24 -3.75 2.77 3.18
C GLY A 24 -4.49 4.10 3.26
N ARG A 25 -3.93 5.02 4.04
CA ARG A 25 -4.40 6.42 4.09
C ARG A 25 -3.39 7.35 3.40
N ILE A 26 -3.83 8.55 3.03
CA ILE A 26 -2.95 9.57 2.48
C ILE A 26 -2.68 10.60 3.58
N GLU A 27 -1.41 10.85 3.88
CA GLU A 27 -0.95 11.87 4.82
C GLU A 27 0.26 12.58 4.21
N GLU A 28 0.28 13.91 4.25
CA GLU A 28 1.39 14.72 3.74
C GLU A 28 1.83 14.32 2.31
N ASP A 29 0.85 14.18 1.42
CA ASP A 29 1.03 13.74 0.01
C ASP A 29 1.70 12.38 -0.17
N ARG A 30 1.58 11.49 0.82
CA ARG A 30 2.17 10.15 0.77
C ARG A 30 1.16 9.08 1.16
N VAL A 31 1.28 7.91 0.56
CA VAL A 31 0.49 6.74 0.99
C VAL A 31 1.13 6.13 2.22
N VAL A 32 0.33 5.96 3.26
CA VAL A 32 0.74 5.45 4.57
C VAL A 32 0.11 4.10 4.84
N LEU A 33 0.96 3.12 5.18
CA LEU A 33 0.56 1.80 5.64
C LEU A 33 0.98 1.62 7.10
N ASP A 34 0.06 1.11 7.91
CA ASP A 34 0.30 0.80 9.32
C ASP A 34 0.46 -0.72 9.50
N PRO A 35 1.69 -1.23 9.75
CA PRO A 35 1.91 -2.65 9.93
C PRO A 35 1.12 -3.27 11.09
N ARG A 36 0.63 -2.46 12.04
CA ARG A 36 -0.18 -2.93 13.16
C ARG A 36 -1.55 -3.44 12.74
N THR A 37 -2.00 -3.14 11.53
CA THR A 37 -3.28 -3.61 10.97
C THR A 37 -3.11 -4.81 10.05
N VAL A 38 -1.88 -5.34 9.91
CA VAL A 38 -1.56 -6.49 9.05
C VAL A 38 -1.52 -7.72 9.94
N MET A 39 -2.19 -8.80 9.54
CA MET A 39 -2.18 -10.02 10.35
C MET A 39 -0.80 -10.69 10.28
N PRO A 40 -0.38 -11.41 11.34
CA PRO A 40 0.81 -12.23 11.27
C PRO A 40 0.76 -13.20 10.08
N GLY A 41 1.78 -13.17 9.22
CA GLY A 41 1.86 -13.99 8.01
C GLY A 41 1.30 -13.35 6.73
N GLU A 42 0.70 -12.15 6.80
CA GLU A 42 0.26 -11.39 5.61
C GLU A 42 1.32 -10.41 5.08
N ASP A 43 2.49 -10.36 5.71
CA ASP A 43 3.58 -9.43 5.39
C ASP A 43 4.13 -9.65 3.97
N GLU A 44 4.32 -10.90 3.55
CA GLU A 44 4.78 -11.22 2.19
C GLU A 44 3.75 -10.79 1.13
N ALA A 45 2.46 -11.05 1.39
CA ALA A 45 1.38 -10.68 0.48
C ALA A 45 1.24 -9.15 0.36
N LEU A 46 1.37 -8.43 1.48
CA LEU A 46 1.40 -6.97 1.49
C LEU A 46 2.57 -6.43 0.67
N VAL A 47 3.78 -6.98 0.85
CA VAL A 47 4.98 -6.55 0.11
C VAL A 47 4.80 -6.80 -1.39
N ALA A 48 4.26 -7.95 -1.78
CA ALA A 48 3.98 -8.26 -3.17
C ALA A 48 2.97 -7.28 -3.79
N ALA A 49 1.86 -6.99 -3.09
CA ALA A 49 0.86 -6.03 -3.53
C ALA A 49 1.44 -4.61 -3.68
N VAL A 50 2.27 -4.16 -2.72
CA VAL A 50 2.95 -2.85 -2.80
C VAL A 50 3.90 -2.80 -3.99
N ARG A 51 4.68 -3.84 -4.25
CA ARG A 51 5.60 -3.88 -5.41
C ARG A 51 4.84 -3.84 -6.73
N GLY A 52 3.76 -4.62 -6.86
CA GLY A 52 2.87 -4.56 -8.03
C GLY A 52 2.26 -3.17 -8.21
N ALA A 53 1.88 -2.53 -7.09
CA ALA A 53 1.40 -1.17 -7.04
C ALA A 53 2.52 -0.10 -7.15
N LEU A 54 3.79 -0.43 -7.33
CA LEU A 54 4.84 0.54 -7.69
C LEU A 54 5.34 0.39 -9.13
N ALA A 55 5.09 -0.77 -9.77
CA ALA A 55 5.60 -1.07 -11.11
C ALA A 55 4.76 -0.56 -12.29
N GLY A 56 3.53 -0.11 -12.05
CA GLY A 56 2.64 0.52 -13.03
C GLY A 56 2.42 2.00 -12.75
#